data_AF-A0A7J7JXW6-F1
#
_entry.id   AF-A0A7J7JXW6-F1
#
_cell.length_a   1.000
_cell.length_b   1.000
_cell.length_c   1.000
_cell.angle_alpha   90.00
_cell.angle_beta   90.00
_cell.angle_gamma   90.00
#
_symmetry.space_group_name_H-M   'P 1'
#
loop_
_entity.id
_entity.type
_entity.pdbx_description
1 polymer ?
#
loop_
_entity_poly.entity_id
_entity_poly.type
_entity_poly.pdbx_seq_one_letter_code
_entity_poly.pdbx_strand_id
1 'polypeptide(L)'
;MAIRGIKLKFFKHCIYLVIYSLFRCCQLVFWWLTGVQSHLKSCRNGENYESSAQLLKVWFHSSGRIINFSLRHHFMSTHVNFVHPNYALQKHITLMTVTDKEAIFSIQGECDDVLNVRKWPFLNVGHPTTAKHLLIMPISSMIKLGEELGDPKAKVIWIYHTARCGSTAMSQVFNSLPDVVSISEPNCLFSLDMAFKEKYFEKRKVHGLLLMNISKSIKMPSGCW
;
A
#
# COMPACT_ATOMS: atom_id res chain seq x y z
N MET A 1 1.86 2.70 -35.71
CA MET A 1 2.70 3.40 -34.72
C MET A 1 2.59 2.79 -33.30
N ALA A 2 1.41 2.35 -32.85
CA ALA A 2 1.20 1.74 -31.51
C ALA A 2 2.01 0.46 -31.22
N ILE A 3 2.22 -0.41 -32.21
CA ILE A 3 2.93 -1.71 -32.02
C ILE A 3 4.42 -1.52 -31.64
N ARG A 4 5.09 -0.49 -32.18
CA ARG A 4 6.49 -0.17 -31.80
C ARG A 4 6.59 0.28 -30.34
N GLY A 5 5.63 1.07 -29.87
CA GLY A 5 5.58 1.52 -28.47
C GLY A 5 5.35 0.38 -27.48
N ILE A 6 4.52 -0.60 -27.85
CA ILE A 6 4.27 -1.80 -27.03
C ILE A 6 5.52 -2.67 -26.93
N LYS A 7 6.19 -2.96 -28.06
CA LYS A 7 7.42 -3.76 -28.07
C LYS A 7 8.54 -3.12 -27.23
N LEU A 8 8.69 -1.80 -27.29
CA LEU A 8 9.69 -1.09 -26.50
C LEU A 8 9.38 -1.11 -25.00
N LYS A 9 8.11 -0.93 -24.60
CA LYS A 9 7.69 -1.05 -23.20
C LYS A 9 7.92 -2.46 -22.66
N PHE A 10 7.58 -3.47 -23.45
CA PHE A 10 7.81 -4.87 -23.10
C PHE A 10 9.30 -5.17 -22.92
N PHE A 11 10.15 -4.75 -23.87
CA PHE A 11 11.59 -4.94 -23.79
C PHE A 11 12.20 -4.26 -22.55
N LYS A 12 11.81 -3.02 -22.25
CA LYS A 12 12.22 -2.32 -21.01
C LYS A 12 11.79 -3.09 -19.75
N HIS A 13 10.59 -3.65 -19.76
CA HIS A 13 10.11 -4.45 -18.64
C HIS A 13 10.89 -5.76 -18.48
N CYS A 14 11.24 -6.44 -19.57
CA CYS A 14 12.10 -7.63 -19.53
C CYS A 14 13.48 -7.31 -18.94
N ILE A 15 14.10 -6.21 -19.37
CA ILE A 15 15.38 -5.75 -18.79
C ILE A 15 15.21 -5.48 -17.29
N TYR A 16 14.14 -4.78 -16.90
CA TYR A 16 13.84 -4.55 -15.49
C TYR A 16 13.74 -5.86 -14.70
N LEU A 17 13.06 -6.87 -15.22
CA LEU A 17 12.93 -8.18 -14.55
C LEU A 17 14.28 -8.88 -14.36
N VAL A 18 15.19 -8.78 -15.34
CA VAL A 18 16.56 -9.35 -15.22
C VAL A 18 17.36 -8.61 -14.14
N ILE A 19 17.39 -7.28 -14.20
CA ILE A 19 18.09 -6.44 -13.21
C ILE A 19 17.50 -6.68 -11.81
N TYR A 20 16.19 -6.71 -11.71
CA TYR A 20 15.48 -6.99 -10.46
C TYR A 20 15.84 -8.37 -9.92
N SER A 21 15.90 -9.39 -10.78
CA SER A 21 16.27 -10.76 -10.36
C SER A 21 17.69 -10.80 -9.78
N LEU A 22 18.66 -10.17 -10.47
CA LEU A 22 20.05 -10.06 -9.98
C LEU A 22 20.11 -9.30 -8.65
N PHE A 23 19.46 -8.13 -8.59
CA PHE A 23 19.37 -7.33 -7.38
C PHE A 23 18.77 -8.12 -6.21
N ARG A 24 17.70 -8.90 -6.46
CA ARG A 24 17.07 -9.75 -5.46
C ARG A 24 17.97 -10.87 -4.98
N CYS A 25 18.75 -11.49 -5.85
CA CYS A 25 19.74 -12.49 -5.44
C CYS A 25 20.78 -11.87 -4.49
N CYS A 26 21.37 -10.72 -4.86
CA CYS A 26 22.31 -10.01 -3.98
C CYS A 26 21.66 -9.59 -2.67
N GLN A 27 20.43 -9.08 -2.72
CA GLN A 27 19.67 -8.65 -1.55
C GLN A 27 19.35 -9.82 -0.61
N LEU A 28 19.01 -11.00 -1.14
CA LEU A 28 18.75 -12.19 -0.32
C LEU A 28 20.02 -12.65 0.41
N VAL A 29 21.16 -12.68 -0.29
CA VAL A 29 22.45 -13.01 0.34
C VAL A 29 22.78 -11.99 1.43
N PHE A 30 22.64 -10.69 1.14
CA PHE A 30 22.86 -9.64 2.12
C PHE A 30 21.92 -9.76 3.33
N TRP A 31 20.63 -10.01 3.11
CA TRP A 31 19.64 -10.19 4.18
C TRP A 31 19.84 -11.44 5.01
N TRP A 32 20.39 -12.48 4.41
CA TRP A 32 20.79 -13.67 5.13
C TRP A 32 21.98 -13.36 6.05
N LEU A 33 23.02 -12.69 5.53
CA LEU A 33 24.20 -12.28 6.30
C LEU A 33 23.87 -11.32 7.44
N THR A 34 22.96 -10.35 7.24
CA THR A 34 22.59 -9.37 8.27
C THR A 34 21.47 -9.84 9.20
N GLY A 35 20.97 -11.08 9.05
CA GLY A 35 19.90 -11.62 9.89
C GLY A 35 18.49 -11.07 9.60
N VAL A 36 18.33 -10.17 8.63
CA VAL A 36 17.04 -9.60 8.20
C VAL A 36 16.05 -10.70 7.79
N GLN A 37 16.54 -11.74 7.10
CA GLN A 37 15.69 -12.86 6.70
C GLN A 37 15.18 -13.68 7.90
N SER A 38 16.02 -13.89 8.90
CA SER A 38 15.64 -14.59 10.14
C SER A 38 14.62 -13.80 10.93
N HIS A 39 14.81 -12.48 11.06
CA HIS A 39 13.85 -11.58 11.71
C HIS A 39 12.49 -11.58 11.01
N LEU A 40 12.48 -11.49 9.67
CA LEU A 40 11.25 -11.57 8.88
C LEU A 40 10.51 -12.90 9.08
N LYS A 41 11.25 -14.01 9.22
CA LYS A 41 10.65 -15.33 9.48
C LYS A 41 10.00 -15.37 10.86
N SER A 42 10.69 -14.88 11.89
CA SER A 42 10.17 -14.76 13.26
C SER A 42 8.90 -13.91 13.30
N CYS A 43 8.92 -12.72 12.65
CA CYS A 43 7.75 -11.84 12.56
C CYS A 43 6.54 -12.51 11.87
N ARG A 44 6.78 -13.31 10.82
CA ARG A 44 5.70 -14.05 10.13
C ARG A 44 5.09 -15.14 10.99
N ASN A 45 5.86 -15.72 11.91
CA ASN A 45 5.37 -16.68 12.89
C ASN A 45 4.58 -16.00 14.03
N GLY A 46 4.46 -14.68 14.03
CA GLY A 46 3.75 -13.91 15.05
C GLY A 46 4.63 -13.52 16.24
N GLU A 47 5.92 -13.81 16.20
CA GLU A 47 6.89 -13.34 17.18
C GLU A 47 7.26 -11.87 16.91
N ASN A 48 7.80 -11.15 17.90
CA ASN A 48 8.39 -9.82 17.70
C ASN A 48 7.47 -8.75 17.09
N TYR A 49 6.21 -8.69 17.54
CA TYR A 49 5.23 -7.67 17.10
C TYR A 49 5.80 -6.24 17.10
N GLU A 50 6.55 -5.87 18.14
CA GLU A 50 7.14 -4.53 18.32
C GLU A 50 8.09 -4.09 17.19
N SER A 51 8.56 -5.05 16.38
CA SER A 51 9.50 -4.81 15.28
C SER A 51 9.09 -5.59 14.01
N SER A 52 7.80 -5.88 13.86
CA SER A 52 7.33 -6.70 12.75
C SER A 52 7.11 -5.93 11.45
N ALA A 53 7.12 -4.59 11.49
CA ALA A 53 6.99 -3.77 10.30
C ALA A 53 8.37 -3.45 9.71
N GLN A 54 8.59 -3.89 8.49
CA GLN A 54 9.83 -3.67 7.75
C GLN A 54 9.75 -2.36 6.95
N LEU A 55 10.63 -1.42 7.27
CA LEU A 55 10.84 -0.20 6.48
C LEU A 55 11.81 -0.47 5.33
N LEU A 56 11.39 -0.11 4.12
CA LEU A 56 12.14 -0.28 2.88
C LEU A 56 12.28 1.06 2.17
N LYS A 57 13.48 1.38 1.68
CA LYS A 57 13.71 2.52 0.79
C LYS A 57 13.47 2.08 -0.66
N VAL A 58 12.65 2.82 -1.39
CA VAL A 58 12.36 2.56 -2.81
C VAL A 58 13.42 3.24 -3.66
N TRP A 59 14.04 2.48 -4.56
CA TRP A 59 14.99 3.00 -5.55
C TRP A 59 14.36 3.10 -6.93
N PHE A 60 13.52 2.13 -7.27
CA PHE A 60 12.88 2.06 -8.57
C PHE A 60 11.55 1.33 -8.46
N HIS A 61 10.59 1.73 -9.29
CA HIS A 61 9.31 1.06 -9.45
C HIS A 61 9.05 0.78 -10.93
N SER A 62 8.63 -0.44 -11.24
CA SER A 62 8.11 -0.80 -12.55
C SER A 62 7.06 -1.88 -12.42
N SER A 63 5.82 -1.53 -12.78
CA SER A 63 4.75 -2.48 -13.00
C SER A 63 4.62 -2.77 -14.50
N GLY A 64 4.57 -4.05 -14.88
CA GLY A 64 4.41 -4.45 -16.28
C GLY A 64 3.05 -4.04 -16.87
N ARG A 65 2.10 -3.63 -16.01
CA ARG A 65 0.75 -3.15 -16.34
C ARG A 65 0.32 -2.06 -15.36
N ILE A 66 -0.34 -1.01 -15.87
CA ILE A 66 -0.85 0.12 -15.07
C ILE A 66 -2.03 -0.29 -14.17
N ILE A 67 -2.77 -1.34 -14.54
CA ILE A 67 -4.03 -1.74 -13.89
C ILE A 67 -3.79 -2.73 -12.73
N ASN A 68 -2.58 -3.28 -12.58
CA ASN A 68 -2.31 -4.28 -11.55
C ASN A 68 -2.01 -3.60 -10.21
N PHE A 69 -2.48 -4.22 -9.12
CA PHE A 69 -2.09 -3.86 -7.77
C PHE A 69 -0.56 -3.79 -7.65
N SER A 70 -0.05 -2.75 -6.99
CA SER A 70 1.37 -2.59 -6.75
C SER A 70 1.83 -3.58 -5.69
N LEU A 71 2.42 -4.70 -6.15
CA LEU A 71 2.97 -5.74 -5.29
C LEU A 71 4.42 -5.43 -4.92
N ARG A 72 4.92 -6.08 -3.86
CA ARG A 72 6.30 -5.93 -3.39
C ARG A 72 7.35 -6.06 -4.49
N HIS A 73 7.16 -6.99 -5.43
CA HIS A 73 8.13 -7.24 -6.51
C HIS A 73 8.10 -6.22 -7.65
N HIS A 74 7.15 -5.29 -7.64
CA HIS A 74 7.17 -4.14 -8.54
C HIS A 74 8.15 -3.04 -8.07
N PHE A 75 8.69 -3.15 -6.86
CA PHE A 75 9.61 -2.18 -6.27
C PHE A 75 11.00 -2.78 -6.05
N MET A 76 12.01 -2.15 -6.63
CA MET A 76 13.38 -2.36 -6.22
C MET A 76 13.64 -1.54 -4.97
N SER A 77 13.86 -2.23 -3.85
CA SER A 77 13.95 -1.58 -2.54
C SER A 77 14.97 -2.23 -1.62
N THR A 78 15.57 -1.44 -0.74
CA THR A 78 16.55 -1.91 0.26
C THR A 78 15.97 -1.80 1.67
N HIS A 79 16.35 -2.73 2.53
CA HIS A 79 15.99 -2.66 3.94
C HIS A 79 16.64 -1.45 4.61
N VAL A 80 15.86 -0.75 5.43
CA VAL A 80 16.33 0.36 6.27
C VAL A 80 16.34 -0.07 7.72
N ASN A 81 15.17 -0.42 8.26
CA ASN A 81 15.04 -0.85 9.65
C ASN A 81 13.75 -1.67 9.87
N PHE A 82 13.65 -2.31 11.02
CA PHE A 82 12.40 -2.82 11.58
C PHE A 82 11.83 -1.83 12.58
N VAL A 83 10.51 -1.62 12.52
CA VAL A 83 9.79 -0.64 13.34
C VAL A 83 8.50 -1.24 13.88
N HIS A 84 7.92 -0.57 14.87
CA HIS A 84 6.63 -0.93 15.42
C HIS A 84 5.50 -0.76 14.37
N PRO A 85 4.50 -1.65 14.30
CA PRO A 85 3.34 -1.52 13.41
C PRO A 85 2.62 -0.16 13.52
N ASN A 86 2.52 0.43 14.72
CA ASN A 86 2.05 1.81 14.96
C ASN A 86 2.75 2.87 14.11
N TYR A 87 3.95 2.62 13.59
CA TYR A 87 4.59 3.51 12.62
C TYR A 87 3.69 3.75 11.41
N ALA A 88 2.90 2.76 11.00
CA ALA A 88 1.93 2.89 9.92
C ALA A 88 0.90 3.99 10.18
N LEU A 89 0.62 4.38 11.43
CA LEU A 89 -0.42 5.34 11.78
C LEU A 89 -0.03 6.81 11.52
N GLN A 90 1.18 7.04 11.02
CA GLN A 90 1.62 8.36 10.60
C GLN A 90 0.84 8.86 9.38
N LYS A 91 0.71 10.19 9.28
CA LYS A 91 -0.17 10.85 8.29
C LYS A 91 0.18 10.56 6.83
N HIS A 92 1.48 10.48 6.52
CA HIS A 92 2.00 10.31 5.15
C HIS A 92 2.18 8.82 4.78
N ILE A 93 1.50 7.91 5.49
CA ILE A 93 1.59 6.47 5.31
C ILE A 93 0.21 5.88 5.02
N THR A 94 0.00 5.55 3.76
CA THR A 94 -1.28 5.02 3.27
C THR A 94 -1.15 3.53 2.93
N LEU A 95 -2.21 2.76 3.21
CA LEU A 95 -2.22 1.35 2.84
C LEU A 95 -2.43 1.22 1.33
N MET A 96 -1.49 0.57 0.66
CA MET A 96 -1.48 0.45 -0.78
C MET A 96 -2.14 -0.84 -1.25
N THR A 97 -1.76 -1.98 -0.64
CA THR A 97 -2.29 -3.29 -0.99
C THR A 97 -2.21 -4.26 0.19
N VAL A 98 -3.09 -5.25 0.20
CA VAL A 98 -3.10 -6.35 1.17
C VAL A 98 -3.01 -7.66 0.40
N THR A 99 -2.13 -8.54 0.86
CA THR A 99 -2.00 -9.91 0.33
C THR A 99 -2.40 -10.93 1.39
N ASP A 100 -2.34 -12.21 1.07
CA ASP A 100 -2.49 -13.31 2.04
C ASP A 100 -1.41 -13.31 3.14
N LYS A 101 -0.24 -12.72 2.86
CA LYS A 101 0.94 -12.80 3.74
C LYS A 101 1.35 -11.48 4.37
N GLU A 102 1.20 -10.37 3.65
CA GLU A 102 1.69 -9.07 4.08
C GLU A 102 0.76 -7.92 3.66
N ALA A 103 0.70 -6.91 4.52
CA ALA A 103 0.13 -5.59 4.23
C ALA A 103 1.26 -4.65 3.80
N ILE A 104 1.04 -3.94 2.69
CA ILE A 104 2.04 -3.03 2.11
C ILE A 104 1.48 -1.62 2.17
N PHE A 105 2.20 -0.75 2.86
CA PHE A 105 1.91 0.68 2.92
C PHE A 105 2.94 1.45 2.09
N SER A 106 2.47 2.48 1.41
CA SER A 106 3.34 3.47 0.78
C SER A 106 3.57 4.65 1.72
N ILE A 107 4.81 5.08 1.81
CA ILE A 107 5.23 6.26 2.54
C ILE A 107 5.58 7.33 1.51
N GLN A 108 4.78 8.40 1.49
CA GLN A 108 4.97 9.52 0.57
C GLN A 108 5.96 10.55 1.11
N GLY A 109 6.40 11.48 0.25
CA GLY A 109 7.07 12.69 0.71
C GLY A 109 6.11 13.61 1.47
N GLU A 110 6.64 14.48 2.32
CA GLU A 110 5.84 15.39 3.16
C GLU A 110 4.85 16.28 2.37
N CYS A 111 5.19 16.62 1.12
CA CYS A 111 4.33 17.42 0.23
C CYS A 111 3.50 16.58 -0.75
N ASP A 112 3.56 15.25 -0.66
CA ASP A 112 2.87 14.34 -1.58
C ASP A 112 1.69 13.68 -0.88
N ASP A 113 0.56 14.39 -0.84
CA ASP A 113 -0.70 13.80 -0.40
C ASP A 113 -1.31 12.95 -1.53
N VAL A 114 -1.17 11.64 -1.41
CA VAL A 114 -1.74 10.68 -2.37
C VAL A 114 -3.26 10.59 -2.29
N LEU A 115 -3.87 11.03 -1.18
CA LEU A 115 -5.32 11.05 -1.01
C LEU A 115 -5.97 12.27 -1.69
N ASN A 116 -5.17 13.25 -2.10
CA ASN A 116 -5.67 14.39 -2.88
C ASN A 116 -6.11 13.93 -4.28
N VAL A 117 -7.41 13.70 -4.46
CA VAL A 117 -8.02 13.20 -5.71
C VAL A 117 -7.87 14.18 -6.89
N ARG A 118 -7.56 15.46 -6.65
CA ARG A 118 -7.23 16.38 -7.75
C ARG A 118 -5.87 16.07 -8.36
N LYS A 119 -4.88 15.70 -7.53
CA LYS A 119 -3.53 15.31 -7.96
C LYS A 119 -3.47 13.85 -8.38
N TRP A 120 -4.11 12.97 -7.60
CA TRP A 120 -4.07 11.51 -7.74
C TRP A 120 -5.48 10.91 -7.73
N PRO A 121 -6.24 11.03 -8.84
CA PRO A 121 -7.60 10.49 -8.91
C PRO A 121 -7.67 8.96 -8.82
N PHE A 122 -6.55 8.27 -9.07
CA PHE A 122 -6.43 6.82 -9.06
C PHE A 122 -5.26 6.40 -8.15
N LEU A 123 -5.58 5.81 -7.00
CA LEU A 123 -4.56 5.43 -6.00
C LEU A 123 -3.60 4.33 -6.48
N ASN A 124 -4.00 3.48 -7.42
CA ASN A 124 -3.13 2.48 -8.04
C ASN A 124 -1.98 3.13 -8.83
N VAL A 125 -2.16 4.36 -9.31
CA VAL A 125 -1.10 5.15 -9.95
C VAL A 125 -0.41 6.04 -8.91
N GLY A 126 -1.18 6.73 -8.06
CA GLY A 126 -0.63 7.66 -7.08
C GLY A 126 0.36 7.02 -6.10
N HIS A 127 0.01 5.87 -5.52
CA HIS A 127 0.87 5.19 -4.56
C HIS A 127 2.25 4.83 -5.14
N PRO A 128 2.37 4.02 -6.22
CA PRO A 128 3.68 3.66 -6.74
C PRO A 128 4.48 4.84 -7.30
N THR A 129 3.81 5.89 -7.80
CA THR A 129 4.51 7.08 -8.33
C THR A 129 5.10 7.96 -7.23
N THR A 130 4.47 8.03 -6.06
CA THR A 130 4.89 8.91 -4.95
C THR A 130 5.63 8.20 -3.83
N ALA A 131 5.63 6.86 -3.81
CA ALA A 131 6.27 6.07 -2.76
C ALA A 131 7.79 6.25 -2.73
N LYS A 132 8.29 6.92 -1.68
CA LYS A 132 9.73 7.02 -1.38
C LYS A 132 10.20 5.85 -0.52
N HIS A 133 9.32 5.39 0.37
CA HIS A 133 9.54 4.21 1.18
C HIS A 133 8.30 3.31 1.14
N LEU A 134 8.50 2.04 1.48
CA LEU A 134 7.43 1.11 1.77
C LEU A 134 7.55 0.67 3.22
N LEU A 135 6.41 0.52 3.87
CA LEU A 135 6.30 -0.17 5.15
C LEU A 135 5.56 -1.48 4.90
N ILE A 136 6.20 -2.60 5.17
CA ILE A 136 5.64 -3.93 4.94
C ILE A 136 5.54 -4.67 6.26
N MET A 137 4.37 -5.16 6.62
CA MET A 137 4.20 -5.95 7.85
C MET A 137 3.41 -7.23 7.58
N PRO A 138 3.64 -8.31 8.36
CA PRO A 138 2.82 -9.51 8.31
C PRO A 138 1.34 -9.20 8.55
N ILE A 139 0.44 -9.94 7.92
CA ILE A 139 -1.00 -9.74 8.12
C ILE A 139 -1.41 -9.94 9.58
N SER A 140 -0.81 -10.88 10.30
CA SER A 140 -1.05 -11.07 11.73
C SER A 140 -0.81 -9.80 12.54
N SER A 141 0.28 -9.09 12.27
CA SER A 141 0.60 -7.81 12.92
C SER A 141 -0.37 -6.71 12.52
N MET A 142 -0.76 -6.68 11.24
CA MET A 142 -1.77 -5.74 10.74
C MET A 142 -3.14 -5.95 11.40
N ILE A 143 -3.58 -7.21 11.58
CA ILE A 143 -4.83 -7.54 12.27
C ILE A 143 -4.76 -7.09 13.72
N LYS A 144 -3.67 -7.42 14.43
CA LYS A 144 -3.47 -7.01 15.82
C LYS A 144 -3.50 -5.48 15.96
N LEU A 145 -2.83 -4.76 15.07
CA LEU A 145 -2.88 -3.29 15.03
C LEU A 145 -4.31 -2.76 14.81
N GLY A 146 -5.10 -3.41 13.95
CA GLY A 146 -6.50 -3.07 13.74
C GLY A 146 -7.37 -3.31 14.98
N GLU A 147 -7.14 -4.41 15.71
CA GLU A 147 -7.82 -4.71 16.97
C GLU A 147 -7.48 -3.68 18.05
N GLU A 148 -6.22 -3.24 18.14
CA GLU A 148 -5.77 -2.21 19.09
C GLU A 148 -6.40 -0.83 18.81
N LEU A 149 -6.64 -0.50 17.55
CA LEU A 149 -7.28 0.77 17.16
C LEU A 149 -8.78 0.80 17.43
N GLY A 150 -9.44 -0.36 17.37
CA GLY A 150 -10.89 -0.48 17.47
C GLY A 150 -11.64 0.16 16.29
N ASP A 151 -12.92 0.47 16.52
CA ASP A 151 -13.81 1.01 15.49
C ASP A 151 -13.43 2.44 15.06
N PRO A 152 -13.55 2.77 13.76
CA PRO A 152 -13.21 4.07 13.24
C PRO A 152 -14.19 5.09 13.81
N LYS A 153 -13.65 6.21 14.29
CA LYS A 153 -14.45 7.27 14.89
C LYS A 153 -15.25 8.08 13.86
N ALA A 154 -14.89 8.03 12.58
CA ALA A 154 -15.62 8.76 11.53
C ALA A 154 -16.70 7.91 10.90
N LYS A 155 -17.72 8.61 10.42
CA LYS A 155 -18.79 8.03 9.62
C LYS A 155 -18.24 7.65 8.25
N VAL A 156 -18.52 6.41 7.85
CA VAL A 156 -18.04 5.82 6.61
C VAL A 156 -19.22 5.71 5.67
N ILE A 157 -19.09 6.28 4.48
CA ILE A 157 -20.11 6.18 3.43
C ILE A 157 -19.48 5.42 2.26
N TRP A 158 -20.06 4.27 1.93
CA TRP A 158 -19.70 3.52 0.73
C TRP A 158 -20.55 3.97 -0.44
N ILE A 159 -19.90 4.41 -1.51
CA ILE A 159 -20.60 4.77 -2.74
C ILE A 159 -20.12 3.86 -3.87
N TYR A 160 -21.04 3.07 -4.39
CA TYR A 160 -20.77 2.10 -5.44
C TYR A 160 -21.15 2.68 -6.79
N HIS A 161 -20.24 2.53 -7.74
CA HIS A 161 -20.35 3.11 -9.07
C HIS A 161 -19.78 2.15 -10.11
N THR A 162 -20.37 2.16 -11.31
CA THR A 162 -19.76 1.52 -12.47
C THR A 162 -18.65 2.40 -13.04
N ALA A 163 -17.71 1.79 -13.77
CA ALA A 163 -16.68 2.57 -14.45
C ALA A 163 -17.32 3.60 -15.40
N ARG A 164 -16.71 4.80 -15.49
CA ARG A 164 -17.10 5.87 -16.42
C ARG A 164 -18.45 6.57 -16.13
N CYS A 165 -18.99 6.48 -14.92
CA CYS A 165 -20.21 7.21 -14.53
C CYS A 165 -19.97 8.56 -13.82
N GLY A 166 -18.72 9.06 -13.78
CA GLY A 166 -18.39 10.33 -13.12
C GLY A 166 -18.05 10.21 -11.63
N SER A 167 -17.79 9.00 -11.12
CA SER A 167 -17.36 8.76 -9.73
C SER A 167 -16.14 9.60 -9.31
N THR A 168 -15.17 9.78 -10.20
CA THR A 168 -14.00 10.63 -9.95
C THR A 168 -14.38 12.09 -9.73
N ALA A 169 -15.27 12.64 -10.57
CA ALA A 169 -15.73 14.02 -10.43
C ALA A 169 -16.49 14.22 -9.12
N MET A 170 -17.34 13.27 -8.76
CA MET A 170 -18.03 13.28 -7.47
C MET A 170 -17.05 13.19 -6.28
N SER A 171 -16.01 12.36 -6.37
CA SER A 171 -14.96 12.27 -5.34
C SER A 171 -14.18 13.59 -5.18
N GLN A 172 -13.97 14.34 -6.28
CA GLN A 172 -13.39 15.68 -6.22
C GLN A 172 -14.30 16.71 -5.55
N VAL A 173 -15.62 16.61 -5.76
CA VAL A 173 -16.61 17.44 -5.04
C VAL A 173 -16.58 17.12 -3.56
N PHE A 174 -16.59 15.84 -3.17
CA PHE A 174 -16.53 15.46 -1.75
C PHE A 174 -15.22 15.88 -1.07
N ASN A 175 -14.07 15.73 -1.73
CA ASN A 175 -12.78 16.22 -1.20
C ASN A 175 -12.68 17.75 -1.10
N SER A 176 -13.61 18.50 -1.69
CA SER A 176 -13.67 19.96 -1.50
C SER A 176 -14.43 20.38 -0.25
N LEU A 177 -15.18 19.46 0.38
CA LEU A 177 -15.91 19.74 1.61
C LEU A 177 -14.97 19.69 2.81
N PRO A 178 -15.09 20.62 3.77
CA PRO A 178 -14.34 20.53 5.02
C PRO A 178 -14.72 19.24 5.76
N ASP A 179 -13.74 18.63 6.42
CA ASP A 179 -13.91 17.41 7.23
C ASP A 179 -14.36 16.14 6.48
N VAL A 180 -14.29 16.16 5.14
CA VAL A 180 -14.57 14.99 4.30
C VAL A 180 -13.31 14.54 3.59
N VAL A 181 -12.95 13.27 3.77
CA VAL A 181 -11.94 12.60 2.94
C VAL A 181 -12.63 11.60 2.04
N SER A 182 -12.55 11.86 0.73
CA SER A 182 -13.06 10.97 -0.30
C SER A 182 -11.92 10.20 -0.94
N ILE A 183 -11.98 8.87 -0.82
CA ILE A 183 -11.00 7.98 -1.41
C ILE A 183 -11.59 7.38 -2.68
N SER A 184 -11.09 7.83 -3.83
CA SER A 184 -11.43 7.25 -5.12
C SER A 184 -10.71 5.91 -5.32
N GLU A 185 -11.48 4.84 -5.57
CA GLU A 185 -10.97 3.50 -5.90
C GLU A 185 -9.90 2.98 -4.91
N PRO A 186 -10.26 2.75 -3.63
CA PRO A 186 -9.32 2.27 -2.63
C PRO A 186 -8.90 0.82 -2.94
N ASN A 187 -7.83 0.67 -3.72
CA ASN A 187 -7.32 -0.62 -4.21
C ASN A 187 -7.05 -1.65 -3.12
N CYS A 188 -6.65 -1.19 -1.93
CA CYS A 188 -6.49 -2.05 -0.77
C CYS A 188 -7.77 -2.81 -0.42
N LEU A 189 -8.95 -2.22 -0.64
CA LEU A 189 -10.23 -2.87 -0.35
C LEU A 189 -10.61 -3.90 -1.38
N PHE A 190 -10.29 -3.66 -2.65
CA PHE A 190 -10.43 -4.67 -3.69
C PHE A 190 -9.53 -5.88 -3.39
N SER A 191 -8.29 -5.63 -2.96
CA SER A 191 -7.38 -6.72 -2.55
C SER A 191 -7.90 -7.49 -1.33
N LEU A 192 -8.56 -6.80 -0.38
CA LEU A 192 -9.20 -7.43 0.77
C LEU A 192 -10.44 -8.25 0.38
N ASP A 193 -11.30 -7.74 -0.49
CA ASP A 193 -12.48 -8.45 -0.99
C ASP A 193 -12.08 -9.72 -1.76
N MET A 194 -11.06 -9.62 -2.61
CA MET A 194 -10.46 -10.79 -3.26
C MET A 194 -9.93 -11.80 -2.25
N ALA A 195 -9.14 -11.36 -1.26
CA ALA A 195 -8.60 -12.25 -0.26
C ALA A 195 -9.68 -12.91 0.62
N PHE A 196 -10.79 -12.19 0.86
CA PHE A 196 -11.96 -12.75 1.55
C PHE A 196 -12.67 -13.82 0.73
N LYS A 197 -12.89 -13.57 -0.57
CA LYS A 197 -13.51 -14.54 -1.50
C LYS A 197 -12.70 -15.83 -1.61
N GLU A 198 -11.38 -15.71 -1.62
CA GLU A 198 -10.44 -16.84 -1.63
C GLU A 198 -10.29 -17.53 -0.25
N LYS A 199 -11.10 -17.12 0.75
CA LYS A 199 -11.13 -17.68 2.12
C LYS A 199 -9.82 -17.55 2.89
N TYR A 200 -8.95 -16.61 2.52
CA TYR A 200 -7.73 -16.33 3.29
C TYR A 200 -8.01 -15.64 4.62
N PHE A 201 -9.16 -14.97 4.76
CA PHE A 201 -9.54 -14.25 5.97
C PHE A 201 -10.92 -14.67 6.49
N GLU A 202 -11.02 -14.83 7.80
CA GLU A 202 -12.30 -14.90 8.49
C GLU A 202 -12.98 -13.52 8.49
N LYS A 203 -14.31 -13.51 8.40
CA LYS A 203 -15.14 -12.28 8.30
C LYS A 203 -14.85 -11.25 9.40
N ARG A 204 -14.48 -11.71 10.61
CA ARG A 204 -14.12 -10.84 11.75
C ARG A 204 -12.80 -10.10 11.55
N LYS A 205 -11.80 -10.75 10.94
CA LYS A 205 -10.46 -10.20 10.69
C LYS A 205 -10.46 -9.15 9.57
N VAL A 206 -11.35 -9.29 8.59
CA VAL A 206 -11.53 -8.31 7.51
C VAL A 206 -12.10 -6.99 8.01
N HIS A 207 -12.93 -7.01 9.06
CA HIS A 207 -13.45 -5.80 9.68
C HIS A 207 -12.28 -4.93 10.18
N GLY A 208 -11.40 -5.44 11.06
CA GLY A 208 -10.22 -4.69 11.53
C GLY A 208 -9.34 -4.10 10.42
N LEU A 209 -9.21 -4.81 9.29
CA LEU A 209 -8.45 -4.34 8.11
C LEU A 209 -9.15 -3.19 7.37
N LEU A 210 -10.48 -3.21 7.29
CA LEU A 210 -11.28 -2.10 6.77
C LEU A 210 -11.18 -0.86 7.66
N LEU A 211 -11.27 -1.05 8.99
CA LEU A 211 -11.25 0.04 9.98
C LEU A 211 -9.92 0.82 9.96
N MET A 212 -8.80 0.17 9.65
CA MET A 212 -7.50 0.85 9.51
C MET A 212 -7.37 1.76 8.30
N ASN A 213 -8.01 1.43 7.18
CA ASN A 213 -8.04 2.33 6.01
C ASN A 213 -8.88 3.57 6.29
N ILE A 214 -9.92 3.41 7.07
CA ILE A 214 -10.92 4.44 7.35
C ILE A 214 -10.46 5.38 8.47
N SER A 215 -9.89 4.83 9.55
CA SER A 215 -9.49 5.59 10.74
C SER A 215 -8.41 6.65 10.47
N LYS A 216 -7.60 6.48 9.42
CA LYS A 216 -6.54 7.43 9.04
C LYS A 216 -7.05 8.67 8.29
N SER A 217 -8.15 8.53 7.56
CA SER A 217 -8.76 9.59 6.77
C SER A 217 -9.39 10.71 7.61
N ILE A 218 -9.27 10.65 8.94
CA ILE A 218 -9.97 11.51 9.90
C ILE A 218 -9.03 12.56 10.51
N LYS A 219 -7.71 12.46 10.31
CA LYS A 219 -6.71 13.38 10.88
C LYS A 219 -6.13 14.34 9.83
N MET A 220 -6.96 15.15 9.19
CA MET A 220 -6.50 16.29 8.38
C MET A 220 -6.91 17.62 9.04
N PRO A 221 -5.98 18.34 9.70
CA PRO A 221 -6.10 19.79 9.86
C PRO A 221 -5.54 20.49 8.62
N SER A 222 -6.23 21.55 8.21
CA SER A 222 -5.86 22.53 7.20
C SER A 222 -4.44 23.07 7.41
N GLY A 223 -3.51 22.78 6.50
CA GLY A 223 -2.13 23.27 6.69
C GLY A 223 -1.12 23.07 5.57
N CYS A 224 -1.40 22.25 4.55
CA CYS A 224 -0.65 22.25 3.30
C CYS A 224 -1.66 22.22 2.16
N TRP A 225 -1.91 23.38 1.57
CA TRP A 225 -2.62 23.54 0.31
C TRP A 225 -1.60 23.77 -0.80
#